data_AF-A0A9N9ENR6-F1
#
_entry.id   AF-A0A9N9ENR6-F1
#
_cell.length_a   1.000
_cell.length_b   1.000
_cell.length_c   1.000
_cell.angle_alpha   90.00
_cell.angle_beta   90.00
_cell.angle_gamma   90.00
#
_symmetry.space_group_name_H-M   'P 1'
#
loop_
_entity.id
_entity.type
_entity.pdbx_description
1 polymer ?
#
loop_
_entity_poly.entity_id
_entity_poly.type
_entity_poly.pdbx_seq_one_letter_code
_entity_poly.pdbx_strand_id
1 'polypeptide(L)'
;LAATILISLSKNLEWAITTFAIVTEFSSLPLKPDLKYTQRPGQYPIPNDYQIEAFWGRNEKNHVQSSIDYVEGTPYFKIKWIHNEQNYIIVSQTSPSDAFNKYCNVRYFRKNTAISGILIFGLQLYEELTKVVPKKNRPRFIKPLSDLSNSSHRKKIKKAGKSLFNDFEKKKKIWHPTDNPRLKELVLEAGEQPWLIKFEED
;
A
#
# COMPACT_ATOMS: atom_id res chain seq x y z
N LEU A 1 -5.39 -5.36 14.42
CA LEU A 1 -5.58 -3.88 14.38
C LEU A 1 -6.16 -3.52 13.03
N ALA A 2 -7.49 -3.56 12.96
CA ALA A 2 -8.27 -2.96 11.87
C ALA A 2 -8.21 -1.43 12.04
N ALA A 3 -7.99 -0.70 10.95
CA ALA A 3 -7.99 0.76 10.96
C ALA A 3 -9.28 1.22 10.28
N THR A 4 -10.21 1.78 11.06
CA THR A 4 -11.46 2.32 10.53
C THR A 4 -11.22 3.73 10.00
N ILE A 5 -11.37 3.91 8.69
CA ILE A 5 -11.25 5.22 8.03
C ILE A 5 -12.57 5.50 7.32
N LEU A 6 -13.20 6.64 7.66
CA LEU A 6 -14.46 7.09 7.09
C LEU A 6 -14.20 8.16 6.03
N ILE A 7 -14.58 7.89 4.77
CA ILE A 7 -14.39 8.82 3.66
C ILE A 7 -15.76 9.10 3.02
N SER A 8 -16.10 10.39 2.90
CA SER A 8 -17.31 10.87 2.23
C SER A 8 -16.99 11.26 0.79
N LEU A 9 -17.69 10.68 -0.18
CA LEU A 9 -17.61 11.05 -1.58
C LEU A 9 -18.92 11.71 -2.00
N SER A 10 -18.86 13.04 -2.16
CA SER A 10 -19.92 13.85 -2.76
C SER A 10 -19.61 14.06 -4.25
N LYS A 11 -20.53 13.71 -5.14
CA LYS A 11 -20.54 14.24 -6.51
C LYS A 11 -21.68 15.23 -6.64
N ASN A 12 -21.34 16.48 -6.95
CA ASN A 12 -22.28 17.56 -7.27
C ASN A 12 -23.19 17.15 -8.43
N LEU A 13 -24.47 16.92 -8.13
CA LEU A 13 -25.64 17.16 -8.96
C LEU A 13 -26.88 16.96 -8.06
N GLU A 14 -27.88 17.82 -8.22
CA GLU A 14 -29.00 18.12 -7.30
C GLU A 14 -29.94 16.94 -6.97
N TRP A 15 -29.43 15.89 -6.32
CA TRP A 15 -30.20 14.87 -5.59
C TRP A 15 -29.19 14.06 -4.79
N ALA A 16 -28.74 14.60 -3.65
CA ALA A 16 -27.67 14.08 -2.80
C ALA A 16 -27.65 12.54 -2.62
N ILE A 17 -26.91 11.84 -3.49
CA ILE A 17 -26.40 10.49 -3.22
C ILE A 17 -25.08 10.69 -2.51
N THR A 18 -25.13 10.90 -1.20
CA THR A 18 -23.90 10.84 -0.41
C THR A 18 -23.48 9.38 -0.37
N THR A 19 -22.33 9.08 -0.98
CA THR A 19 -21.73 7.75 -0.89
C THR A 19 -20.67 7.82 0.20
N PHE A 20 -20.89 7.11 1.28
CA PHE A 20 -19.90 6.97 2.34
C PHE A 20 -19.24 5.60 2.21
N ALA A 21 -17.93 5.57 2.41
CA ALA A 21 -17.18 4.33 2.42
C ALA A 21 -16.38 4.21 3.73
N ILE A 22 -16.54 3.07 4.41
CA ILE A 22 -15.83 2.74 5.64
C ILE A 22 -14.87 1.60 5.32
N VAL A 23 -13.58 1.87 5.41
CA VAL A 23 -12.57 0.82 5.25
C VAL A 23 -12.47 0.05 6.56
N THR A 24 -12.70 -1.26 6.49
CA THR A 24 -12.69 -2.15 7.66
C THR A 24 -11.37 -2.92 7.73
N GLU A 25 -10.87 -3.41 6.60
CA GLU A 25 -9.58 -4.08 6.52
C GLU A 25 -8.82 -3.67 5.25
N PHE A 26 -7.51 -3.46 5.39
CA PHE A 26 -6.64 -3.06 4.29
C PHE A 26 -5.26 -3.71 4.48
N SER A 27 -4.94 -4.69 3.63
CA SER A 27 -3.57 -5.20 3.51
C SER A 27 -2.81 -4.48 2.40
N SER A 28 -1.52 -4.77 2.26
CA SER A 28 -0.67 -4.12 1.25
C SER A 28 -1.02 -4.54 -0.18
N LEU A 29 -0.49 -3.83 -1.18
CA LEU A 29 -0.50 -4.36 -2.55
C LEU A 29 0.14 -5.75 -2.61
N PRO A 30 -0.37 -6.64 -3.47
CA PRO A 30 0.35 -7.86 -3.82
C PRO A 30 1.73 -7.53 -4.40
N LEU A 31 2.62 -8.51 -4.38
CA LEU A 31 3.96 -8.36 -4.96
C LEU A 31 3.85 -8.06 -6.47
N LYS A 32 4.87 -7.37 -7.01
CA LYS A 32 4.89 -6.89 -8.40
C LYS A 32 4.56 -7.93 -9.50
N PRO A 33 4.89 -9.24 -9.42
CA PRO A 33 4.45 -10.17 -10.45
C PRO A 33 2.92 -10.36 -10.50
N ASP A 34 2.22 -10.18 -9.38
CA ASP A 34 0.78 -10.42 -9.26
C ASP A 34 -0.06 -9.13 -9.24
N LEU A 35 0.57 -7.96 -9.16
CA LEU A 35 -0.13 -6.68 -9.05
C LEU A 35 -0.89 -6.32 -10.32
N LYS A 36 -2.23 -6.35 -10.24
CA LYS A 36 -3.12 -5.94 -11.32
C LYS A 36 -3.63 -4.51 -11.13
N TYR A 37 -4.14 -3.94 -12.22
CA TYR A 37 -4.71 -2.59 -12.28
C TYR A 37 -6.06 -2.58 -12.97
N THR A 38 -6.90 -1.61 -12.65
CA THR A 38 -8.14 -1.35 -13.39
C THR A 38 -7.85 -0.74 -14.76
N GLN A 39 -8.79 -0.90 -15.70
CA GLN A 39 -8.69 -0.30 -17.04
C GLN A 39 -8.87 1.22 -16.99
N ARG A 40 -8.38 1.93 -18.01
CA ARG A 40 -8.58 3.39 -18.17
C ARG A 40 -10.05 3.72 -18.53
N PRO A 41 -10.55 4.92 -18.18
CA PRO A 41 -9.89 6.00 -17.44
C PRO A 41 -9.90 5.75 -15.93
N GLY A 42 -8.76 5.97 -15.27
CA GLY A 42 -8.56 5.62 -13.84
C GLY A 42 -7.94 4.24 -13.68
N GLN A 43 -6.61 4.18 -13.75
CA GLN A 43 -5.80 2.96 -13.61
C GLN A 43 -5.38 2.81 -12.14
N TYR A 44 -6.28 2.28 -11.31
CA TYR A 44 -6.06 2.08 -9.89
C TYR A 44 -5.41 0.72 -9.63
N PRO A 45 -4.41 0.63 -8.72
CA PRO A 45 -3.86 -0.65 -8.31
C PRO A 45 -4.90 -1.45 -7.53
N ILE A 46 -4.96 -2.76 -7.75
CA ILE A 46 -5.92 -3.64 -7.10
C ILE A 46 -5.28 -4.21 -5.81
N PRO A 47 -5.78 -3.86 -4.61
CA PRO A 47 -5.23 -4.31 -3.33
C PRO A 47 -5.55 -5.79 -3.06
N ASN A 48 -4.74 -6.42 -2.20
CA ASN A 48 -5.02 -7.75 -1.64
C ASN A 48 -5.60 -7.62 -0.22
N ASP A 49 -6.27 -8.67 0.26
CA ASP A 49 -6.99 -8.76 1.54
C ASP A 49 -7.63 -7.43 1.94
N TYR A 50 -8.44 -6.92 1.02
CA TYR A 50 -9.04 -5.59 1.09
C TYR A 50 -10.52 -5.73 1.40
N GLN A 51 -11.01 -4.95 2.35
CA GLN A 51 -12.42 -4.90 2.69
C GLN A 51 -12.89 -3.48 2.95
N ILE A 52 -14.00 -3.12 2.30
CA ILE A 52 -14.64 -1.83 2.46
C ILE A 52 -16.16 -2.03 2.55
N GLU A 53 -16.79 -1.22 3.39
CA GLU A 53 -18.25 -1.10 3.45
C GLU A 53 -18.63 0.17 2.70
N ALA A 54 -19.59 0.06 1.78
CA ALA A 54 -20.09 1.18 1.01
C ALA A 54 -21.58 1.38 1.32
N PHE A 55 -21.93 2.64 1.60
CA PHE A 55 -23.28 3.08 1.92
C PHE A 55 -23.72 4.14 0.91
N TRP A 56 -24.95 4.06 0.41
CA TRP A 56 -25.50 5.08 -0.47
C TRP A 56 -27.03 5.18 -0.43
N GLY A 57 -27.52 6.29 -0.97
CA GLY A 57 -28.94 6.64 -0.98
C GLY A 57 -29.38 7.36 0.30
N ARG A 58 -30.61 7.88 0.29
CA ARG A 58 -31.15 8.65 1.42
C ARG A 58 -31.12 7.79 2.69
N ASN A 59 -30.53 8.34 3.77
CA ASN A 59 -30.34 7.68 5.06
C ASN A 59 -29.58 6.35 4.98
N GLU A 60 -28.57 6.25 4.10
CA GLU A 60 -27.68 5.08 4.01
C GLU A 60 -28.42 3.75 3.77
N LYS A 61 -29.60 3.84 3.12
CA LYS A 61 -30.51 2.71 2.91
C LYS A 61 -29.88 1.52 2.19
N ASN A 62 -28.86 1.76 1.35
CA ASN A 62 -28.15 0.70 0.68
C ASN A 62 -26.80 0.54 1.36
N HIS A 63 -26.51 -0.68 1.82
CA HIS A 63 -25.25 -1.06 2.43
C HIS A 63 -24.76 -2.34 1.75
N VAL A 64 -23.50 -2.32 1.32
CA VAL A 64 -22.79 -3.51 0.84
C VAL A 64 -21.39 -3.57 1.45
N GLN A 65 -20.93 -4.79 1.69
CA GLN A 65 -19.54 -5.07 2.03
C GLN A 65 -18.84 -5.61 0.78
N SER A 66 -17.83 -4.89 0.30
CA SER A 66 -17.01 -5.27 -0.83
C SER A 66 -15.65 -5.78 -0.34
N SER A 67 -15.17 -6.89 -0.89
CA SER A 67 -13.83 -7.39 -0.59
C SER A 67 -13.07 -7.86 -1.81
N ILE A 68 -11.73 -7.79 -1.74
CA ILE A 68 -10.83 -8.24 -2.79
C ILE A 68 -9.77 -9.13 -2.17
N ASP A 69 -9.73 -10.37 -2.66
CA ASP A 69 -8.73 -11.37 -2.29
C ASP A 69 -8.02 -11.88 -3.54
N TYR A 70 -6.72 -12.13 -3.47
CA TYR A 70 -5.98 -12.79 -4.54
C TYR A 70 -5.93 -14.30 -4.30
N VAL A 71 -6.30 -15.07 -5.32
CA VAL A 71 -6.10 -16.53 -5.38
C VAL A 71 -5.24 -16.82 -6.59
N GLU A 72 -4.06 -17.41 -6.37
CA GLU A 72 -3.10 -17.76 -7.44
C GLU A 72 -2.80 -16.57 -8.38
N GLY A 73 -2.53 -15.39 -7.81
CA GLY A 73 -2.22 -14.19 -8.58
C GLY A 73 -3.43 -13.55 -9.28
N THR A 74 -4.65 -14.04 -9.06
CA THR A 74 -5.88 -13.49 -9.65
C THR A 74 -6.79 -12.85 -8.61
N PRO A 75 -7.23 -11.59 -8.80
CA PRO A 75 -8.12 -10.92 -7.85
C PRO A 75 -9.56 -11.39 -7.99
N TYR A 76 -10.20 -11.64 -6.85
CA TYR A 76 -11.59 -12.00 -6.71
C TYR A 76 -12.34 -10.84 -6.07
N PHE A 77 -13.21 -10.21 -6.85
CA PHE A 77 -14.06 -9.11 -6.44
C PHE A 77 -15.34 -9.67 -5.84
N LYS A 78 -15.54 -9.51 -4.53
CA LYS A 78 -16.71 -10.01 -3.80
C LYS A 78 -17.57 -8.85 -3.34
N ILE A 79 -18.89 -8.98 -3.48
CA ILE A 79 -19.88 -8.05 -2.93
C ILE A 79 -20.85 -8.86 -2.08
N LYS A 80 -20.99 -8.50 -0.82
CA LYS A 80 -21.93 -9.09 0.13
C LYS A 80 -22.94 -8.05 0.58
N TRP A 81 -24.20 -8.47 0.72
CA TRP A 81 -25.23 -7.60 1.27
C TRP A 81 -26.33 -8.43 1.92
N ILE A 82 -27.14 -7.77 2.74
CA ILE A 82 -28.32 -8.36 3.36
C ILE A 82 -29.55 -7.74 2.72
N HIS A 83 -30.50 -8.57 2.30
CA HIS A 83 -31.79 -8.12 1.79
C HIS A 83 -32.88 -9.08 2.24
N ASN A 84 -33.97 -8.55 2.81
CA ASN A 84 -35.08 -9.36 3.35
C ASN A 84 -34.58 -10.50 4.25
N GLU A 85 -33.69 -10.17 5.20
CA GLU A 85 -33.10 -11.10 6.19
C GLU A 85 -32.24 -12.23 5.59
N GLN A 86 -31.97 -12.18 4.28
CA GLN A 86 -31.10 -13.14 3.60
C GLN A 86 -29.76 -12.52 3.24
N ASN A 87 -28.71 -13.31 3.39
CA ASN A 87 -27.36 -12.96 2.97
C ASN A 87 -27.17 -13.30 1.48
N TYR A 88 -26.67 -12.34 0.72
CA TYR A 88 -26.35 -12.50 -0.69
C TYR A 88 -24.87 -12.24 -0.91
N ILE A 89 -24.29 -13.01 -1.84
CA ILE A 89 -22.88 -12.91 -2.20
C ILE A 89 -22.76 -13.01 -3.72
N ILE A 90 -22.02 -12.06 -4.30
CA ILE A 90 -21.59 -12.10 -5.70
C ILE A 90 -20.08 -12.12 -5.74
N VAL A 91 -19.53 -12.90 -6.68
CA VAL A 91 -18.10 -13.00 -6.93
C VAL A 91 -17.82 -12.79 -8.42
N SER A 92 -16.80 -12.00 -8.73
CA SER A 92 -16.26 -11.85 -10.08
C SER A 92 -14.74 -11.98 -10.05
N GLN A 93 -14.18 -12.63 -11.07
CA GLN A 93 -12.74 -12.66 -11.33
C GLN A 93 -12.33 -11.68 -12.44
N THR A 94 -13.32 -11.03 -13.06
CA THR A 94 -13.12 -10.23 -14.27
C THR A 94 -12.78 -8.79 -13.94
N SER A 95 -13.64 -8.12 -13.17
CA SER A 95 -13.44 -6.71 -12.78
C SER A 95 -14.38 -6.27 -11.66
N PRO A 96 -14.07 -5.14 -10.99
CA PRO A 96 -15.00 -4.48 -10.06
C PRO A 96 -16.36 -4.16 -10.69
N SER A 97 -16.33 -3.72 -11.96
CA SER A 97 -17.55 -3.36 -12.71
C SER A 97 -18.42 -4.58 -13.02
N ASP A 98 -17.81 -5.71 -13.38
CA ASP A 98 -18.54 -6.95 -13.61
C ASP A 98 -19.21 -7.46 -12.32
N ALA A 99 -18.49 -7.44 -11.20
CA ALA A 99 -19.06 -7.78 -9.89
C ALA A 99 -20.27 -6.89 -9.56
N PHE A 100 -20.15 -5.59 -9.78
CA PHE A 100 -21.21 -4.64 -9.51
C PHE A 100 -22.43 -4.82 -10.44
N ASN A 101 -22.21 -5.09 -11.73
CA ASN A 101 -23.29 -5.39 -12.66
C ASN A 101 -24.08 -6.63 -12.25
N LYS A 102 -23.39 -7.70 -11.82
CA LYS A 102 -24.02 -8.91 -11.27
C LYS A 102 -24.84 -8.59 -10.02
N TYR A 103 -24.30 -7.79 -9.10
CA TYR A 103 -25.04 -7.29 -7.94
C TYR A 103 -26.33 -6.54 -8.35
N CYS A 104 -26.24 -5.59 -9.29
CA CYS A 104 -27.39 -4.80 -9.72
C CYS A 104 -28.48 -5.65 -10.39
N ASN A 105 -28.08 -6.65 -11.17
CA ASN A 105 -29.01 -7.59 -11.80
C ASN A 105 -29.83 -8.37 -10.76
N VAL A 106 -29.20 -8.79 -9.67
CA VAL A 106 -29.90 -9.48 -8.57
C VAL A 106 -30.72 -8.52 -7.73
N ARG A 107 -30.15 -7.37 -7.35
CA ARG A 107 -30.74 -6.45 -6.36
C ARG A 107 -31.86 -5.57 -6.91
N TYR A 108 -31.79 -5.17 -8.18
CA TYR A 108 -32.67 -4.15 -8.76
C TYR A 108 -33.40 -4.60 -10.02
N PHE A 109 -33.32 -5.87 -10.41
CA PHE A 109 -34.06 -6.48 -11.54
C PHE A 109 -33.90 -5.68 -12.85
N ARG A 110 -32.70 -5.75 -13.46
CA ARG A 110 -32.33 -5.11 -14.75
C ARG A 110 -32.49 -3.58 -14.80
N LYS A 111 -31.97 -2.88 -13.80
CA LYS A 111 -31.84 -1.42 -13.84
C LYS A 111 -30.37 -1.01 -13.89
N ASN A 112 -30.03 -0.11 -14.82
CA ASN A 112 -28.74 0.56 -14.82
C ASN A 112 -28.69 1.53 -13.65
N THR A 113 -27.91 1.20 -12.63
CA THR A 113 -27.54 2.15 -11.58
C THR A 113 -26.36 3.00 -12.05
N ALA A 114 -26.38 4.30 -11.78
CA ALA A 114 -25.29 5.22 -12.16
C ALA A 114 -23.99 5.06 -11.33
N ILE A 115 -23.96 4.12 -10.39
CA ILE A 115 -22.81 3.89 -9.51
C ILE A 115 -21.79 3.02 -10.25
N SER A 116 -20.51 3.40 -10.18
CA SER A 116 -19.42 2.63 -10.77
C SER A 116 -18.95 1.54 -9.81
N GLY A 117 -18.60 0.36 -10.34
CA GLY A 117 -17.95 -0.69 -9.55
C GLY A 117 -16.66 -0.21 -8.88
N ILE A 118 -15.94 0.73 -9.50
CA ILE A 118 -14.75 1.36 -8.92
C ILE A 118 -15.08 2.06 -7.58
N LEU A 119 -16.25 2.72 -7.50
CA LEU A 119 -16.70 3.41 -6.28
C LEU A 119 -17.07 2.41 -5.19
N ILE A 120 -17.75 1.32 -5.55
CA ILE A 120 -18.22 0.28 -4.62
C ILE A 120 -17.06 -0.48 -3.99
N PHE A 121 -15.95 -0.59 -4.71
CA PHE A 121 -14.70 -1.13 -4.20
C PHE A 121 -13.74 -0.05 -3.68
N GLY A 122 -14.15 1.22 -3.62
CA GLY A 122 -13.33 2.30 -3.08
C GLY A 122 -11.95 2.47 -3.73
N LEU A 123 -11.72 1.97 -4.96
CA LEU A 123 -10.37 1.88 -5.51
C LEU A 123 -9.75 3.25 -5.79
N GLN A 124 -10.56 4.29 -6.04
CA GLN A 124 -10.04 5.67 -6.14
C GLN A 124 -9.45 6.20 -4.83
N LEU A 125 -9.82 5.60 -3.68
CA LEU A 125 -9.34 6.01 -2.36
C LEU A 125 -8.01 5.35 -2.01
N TYR A 126 -7.54 4.39 -2.82
CA TYR A 126 -6.37 3.58 -2.51
C TYR A 126 -5.15 4.43 -2.13
N GLU A 127 -4.82 5.46 -2.92
CA GLU A 127 -3.67 6.32 -2.63
C GLU A 127 -3.81 7.06 -1.29
N GLU A 128 -5.00 7.55 -0.96
CA GLU A 128 -5.25 8.24 0.31
C GLU A 128 -5.16 7.27 1.49
N LEU A 129 -5.74 6.08 1.35
CA LEU A 129 -5.69 5.01 2.34
C LEU A 129 -4.23 4.59 2.64
N THR A 130 -3.37 4.51 1.61
CA THR A 130 -1.95 4.17 1.84
C THR A 130 -1.15 5.24 2.58
N LYS A 131 -1.61 6.50 2.61
CA LYS A 131 -0.95 7.59 3.34
C LYS A 131 -1.24 7.53 4.83
N VAL A 132 -2.47 7.14 5.20
CA VAL A 132 -2.95 7.08 6.59
C VAL A 132 -2.66 5.75 7.26
N VAL A 133 -2.52 4.66 6.50
CA VAL A 133 -2.08 3.38 7.05
C VAL A 133 -0.61 3.50 7.46
N PRO A 134 -0.25 3.27 8.74
CA PRO A 134 1.15 3.27 9.15
C PRO A 134 1.87 2.26 8.26
N LYS A 135 2.99 2.68 7.64
CA LYS A 135 3.85 1.81 6.85
C LYS A 135 4.37 0.70 7.78
N LYS A 136 3.54 -0.32 8.05
CA LYS A 136 3.95 -1.54 8.73
C LYS A 136 5.22 -1.98 8.04
N ASN A 137 6.26 -2.16 8.84
CA ASN A 137 7.61 -2.55 8.44
C ASN A 137 7.53 -3.52 7.26
N ARG A 138 7.54 -3.01 6.03
CA ARG A 138 7.75 -3.85 4.86
C ARG A 138 9.13 -4.43 5.14
N PRO A 139 9.29 -5.74 5.29
CA PRO A 139 10.61 -6.31 5.42
C PRO A 139 11.37 -5.81 4.19
N ARG A 140 12.30 -4.89 4.40
CA ARG A 140 13.20 -4.50 3.34
C ARG A 140 14.02 -5.74 3.09
N PHE A 141 13.68 -6.49 2.04
CA PHE A 141 14.51 -7.59 1.57
C PHE A 141 15.88 -6.99 1.26
N ILE A 142 16.82 -7.21 2.19
CA ILE A 142 18.20 -6.80 2.02
C ILE A 142 18.78 -7.81 1.04
N LYS A 143 19.00 -7.37 -0.21
CA LYS A 143 19.65 -8.22 -1.21
C LYS A 143 21.03 -8.66 -0.70
N PRO A 144 21.41 -9.93 -0.94
CA PRO A 144 22.78 -10.40 -0.81
C PRO A 144 23.75 -9.49 -1.57
N LEU A 145 25.01 -9.49 -1.16
CA LEU A 145 26.07 -8.72 -1.81
C LEU A 145 26.22 -9.17 -3.28
N SER A 146 26.18 -10.47 -3.56
CA SER A 146 26.23 -11.03 -4.93
C SER A 146 25.21 -10.43 -5.91
N ASP A 147 24.05 -9.99 -5.40
CA ASP A 147 22.90 -9.61 -6.21
C ASP A 147 22.74 -8.07 -6.35
N LEU A 148 23.71 -7.31 -5.84
CA LEU A 148 23.72 -5.86 -5.89
C LEU A 148 24.59 -5.36 -7.03
N SER A 149 24.16 -4.25 -7.64
CA SER A 149 25.02 -3.52 -8.56
C SER A 149 26.22 -2.90 -7.83
N ASN A 150 27.33 -2.73 -8.55
CA ASN A 150 28.53 -2.03 -8.03
C ASN A 150 28.20 -0.65 -7.44
N SER A 151 27.27 0.09 -8.05
CA SER A 151 26.81 1.39 -7.54
C SER A 151 26.06 1.27 -6.20
N SER A 152 25.29 0.20 -6.02
CA SER A 152 24.58 -0.09 -4.76
C SER A 152 25.54 -0.56 -3.67
N HIS A 153 26.55 -1.36 -4.01
CA HIS A 153 27.66 -1.71 -3.11
C HIS A 153 28.36 -0.48 -2.58
N ARG A 154 28.85 0.38 -3.48
CA ARG A 154 29.55 1.60 -3.10
C ARG A 154 28.71 2.49 -2.18
N LYS A 155 27.41 2.63 -2.45
CA LYS A 155 26.48 3.39 -1.59
C LYS A 155 26.34 2.78 -0.19
N LYS A 156 26.20 1.46 -0.08
CA LYS A 156 26.12 0.77 1.22
C LYS A 156 27.39 0.97 2.03
N ILE A 157 28.56 0.72 1.42
CA ILE A 157 29.88 0.90 2.05
C ILE A 157 30.09 2.34 2.52
N LYS A 158 29.82 3.33 1.66
CA LYS A 158 29.93 4.76 2.01
C LYS A 158 29.01 5.15 3.17
N LYS A 159 27.80 4.60 3.22
CA LYS A 159 26.85 4.85 4.30
C LYS A 159 27.34 4.27 5.63
N ALA A 160 27.89 3.05 5.62
CA ALA A 160 28.47 2.43 6.81
C ALA A 160 29.66 3.26 7.33
N GLY A 161 30.60 3.62 6.44
CA GLY A 161 31.74 4.46 6.81
C GLY A 161 31.35 5.82 7.40
N LYS A 162 30.38 6.51 6.80
CA LYS A 162 29.87 7.79 7.33
C LYS A 162 29.24 7.63 8.71
N SER A 163 28.54 6.52 8.96
CA SER A 163 27.97 6.24 10.28
C SER A 163 29.05 6.07 11.34
N LEU A 164 30.07 5.26 11.04
CA LEU A 164 31.18 5.01 11.96
C LEU A 164 31.99 6.27 12.23
N PHE A 165 32.24 7.10 11.21
CA PHE A 165 32.88 8.40 11.37
C PHE A 165 32.09 9.32 12.29
N ASN A 166 30.77 9.43 12.09
CA ASN A 166 29.92 10.25 12.96
C ASN A 166 29.92 9.75 14.42
N ASP A 167 29.96 8.43 14.62
CA ASP A 167 30.03 7.85 15.97
C ASP A 167 31.39 8.10 16.62
N PHE A 168 32.48 8.10 15.85
CA PHE A 168 33.80 8.53 16.31
C PHE A 168 33.81 10.01 16.72
N GLU A 169 33.29 10.91 15.89
CA GLU A 169 33.20 12.36 16.19
C GLU A 169 32.45 12.63 17.50
N LYS A 170 31.35 11.90 17.75
CA LYS A 170 30.62 12.00 19.03
C LYS A 170 31.46 11.55 20.23
N LYS A 171 32.28 10.52 20.06
CA LYS A 171 33.13 9.93 21.10
C LYS A 171 34.43 10.71 21.34
N LYS A 172 34.76 11.70 20.50
CA LYS A 172 35.92 12.59 20.74
C LYS A 172 35.92 13.23 22.13
N LYS A 173 34.73 13.46 22.70
CA LYS A 173 34.55 14.04 24.03
C LYS A 173 35.12 13.20 25.19
N ILE A 174 35.44 11.93 24.95
CA ILE A 174 36.03 11.02 25.94
C ILE A 174 37.56 11.24 26.05
N TRP A 175 38.16 11.83 25.03
CA TRP A 175 39.60 12.06 24.96
C TRP A 175 39.97 13.38 25.61
N HIS A 176 41.21 13.47 26.11
CA HIS A 176 41.70 14.75 26.62
C HIS A 176 41.87 15.74 25.45
N PRO A 177 41.58 17.05 25.64
CA PRO A 177 41.63 18.03 24.54
C PRO A 177 42.99 18.13 23.82
N THR A 178 44.08 17.79 24.49
CA THR A 178 45.44 17.80 23.89
C THR A 178 45.69 16.63 22.95
N ASP A 179 44.95 15.53 23.08
CA ASP A 179 45.23 14.29 22.34
C ASP A 179 44.74 14.37 20.89
N ASN A 180 43.81 15.29 20.59
CA ASN A 180 43.30 15.59 19.25
C ASN A 180 43.09 14.33 18.37
N PRO A 181 42.26 13.37 18.82
CA PRO A 181 42.09 12.10 18.12
C PRO A 181 41.48 12.33 16.73
N ARG A 182 42.01 11.64 15.72
CA ARG A 182 41.53 11.71 14.32
C ARG A 182 41.35 10.32 13.72
N LEU A 183 40.25 10.13 13.00
CA LEU A 183 40.00 8.92 12.22
C LEU A 183 40.44 9.17 10.78
N LYS A 184 41.61 8.65 10.39
CA LYS A 184 42.20 8.88 9.06
C LYS A 184 41.60 7.98 7.99
N GLU A 185 41.52 6.70 8.29
CA GLU A 185 41.04 5.68 7.36
C GLU A 185 40.23 4.61 8.07
N LEU A 186 39.41 3.91 7.28
CA LEU A 186 38.60 2.79 7.71
C LEU A 186 38.60 1.73 6.62
N VAL A 187 39.02 0.52 6.97
CA VAL A 187 38.94 -0.64 6.09
C VAL A 187 37.69 -1.45 6.45
N LEU A 188 36.85 -1.70 5.45
CA LEU A 188 35.66 -2.53 5.57
C LEU A 188 35.77 -3.72 4.64
N GLU A 189 35.67 -4.93 5.18
CA GLU A 189 35.56 -6.14 4.38
C GLU A 189 34.09 -6.54 4.25
N ALA A 190 33.63 -6.67 3.01
CA ALA A 190 32.31 -7.18 2.70
C ALA A 190 32.42 -8.12 1.50
N GLY A 191 32.17 -9.40 1.71
CA GLY A 191 32.50 -10.44 0.73
C GLY A 191 34.02 -10.62 0.62
N GLU A 192 34.52 -10.82 -0.59
CA GLU A 192 35.96 -11.06 -0.86
C GLU A 192 36.76 -9.77 -1.16
N GLN A 193 36.16 -8.58 -1.02
CA GLN A 193 36.81 -7.32 -1.38
C GLN A 193 36.95 -6.38 -0.17
N PRO A 194 38.18 -5.96 0.19
CA PRO A 194 38.41 -4.92 1.18
C PRO A 194 38.16 -3.53 0.58
N TRP A 195 37.47 -2.67 1.34
CA TRP A 195 37.15 -1.30 0.97
C TRP A 195 37.85 -0.31 1.89
N LEU A 196 38.79 0.44 1.33
CA LEU A 196 39.45 1.54 2.03
C LEU A 196 38.62 2.82 1.89
N ILE A 197 38.14 3.36 3.01
CA ILE A 197 37.52 4.68 3.10
C ILE A 197 38.53 5.62 3.76
N LYS A 198 39.02 6.60 3.00
CA LYS A 198 39.83 7.71 3.53
C LYS A 198 38.91 8.87 3.89
N PHE A 199 39.14 9.46 5.06
CA PHE A 199 38.39 10.63 5.55
C PHE A 199 39.19 11.93 5.45
N GLU A 200 40.45 11.86 5.00
CA GLU A 200 41.28 13.00 4.61
C GLU A 200 41.15 13.26 3.11
N GLU A 201 40.71 14.48 2.76
CA GLU A 201 41.14 15.20 1.57
C GLU A 201 42.39 16.00 1.98
N ASP A 202 43.38 16.10 1.08
CA ASP A 202 44.62 16.87 1.27
C ASP A 202 44.37 18.32 1.76
#